data_AF-A0A2K4WJG2-F1
#
_entry.id   AF-A0A2K4WJG2-F1
#
_cell.length_a   1.000
_cell.length_b   1.000
_cell.length_c   1.000
_cell.angle_alpha   90.00
_cell.angle_beta   90.00
_cell.angle_gamma   90.00
#
_symmetry.space_group_name_H-M   'P 1'
#
loop_
_entity.id
_entity.type
_entity.pdbx_description
1 polymer ?
#
loop_
_entity_poly.entity_id
_entity_poly.type
_entity_poly.pdbx_seq_one_letter_code
_entity_poly.pdbx_strand_id
1 'polypeptide(L)'
;MELLTRDASVNKILILRQRLGGAHGADTFHYLANKWSRLESYVEADYLPIDNSAAERAVKPFVIGRKAWLFSDAVNGVTASAKIYSLVKTTKVNGQEPYTQPRHIIERLPHASSV
;
A
#
# COMPACT_ATOMS: atom_id res chain seq x y z
N MET A 1 -13.53 12.38 37.12
CA MET A 1 -12.85 11.12 36.77
C MET A 1 -13.99 10.15 36.48
N GLU A 2 -14.54 10.08 35.28
CA GLU A 2 -13.94 9.53 34.06
C GLU A 2 -14.92 9.86 32.90
N LEU A 3 -14.42 9.98 31.65
CA LEU A 3 -15.20 9.97 30.39
C LEU A 3 -15.85 11.26 29.82
N LEU A 4 -15.46 12.48 30.23
CA LEU A 4 -15.93 13.72 29.57
C LEU A 4 -14.99 14.29 28.47
N THR A 5 -13.93 13.56 28.12
CA THR A 5 -12.96 13.96 27.09
C THR A 5 -12.85 12.96 25.94
N ARG A 6 -13.94 12.25 25.60
CA ARG A 6 -14.08 11.62 24.27
C ARG A 6 -14.72 12.61 23.31
N ASP A 7 -13.87 13.55 22.90
CA ASP A 7 -13.85 14.29 21.64
C ASP A 7 -15.21 14.64 21.01
N ALA A 8 -15.56 15.92 21.09
CA ALA A 8 -16.73 16.51 20.42
C ALA A 8 -16.79 16.19 18.91
N SER A 9 -15.67 15.83 18.29
CA SER A 9 -15.59 15.42 16.88
C SER A 9 -16.23 14.04 16.64
N VAL A 10 -16.08 13.09 17.56
CA VAL A 10 -16.70 11.76 17.48
C VAL A 10 -18.23 11.86 17.58
N ASN A 11 -18.73 12.74 18.45
CA ASN A 11 -20.17 13.00 18.58
C ASN A 11 -20.76 13.65 17.32
N LYS A 12 -20.03 14.57 16.66
CA LYS A 12 -20.46 15.16 15.39
C LYS A 12 -20.55 14.13 14.26
N ILE A 13 -19.61 13.18 14.20
CA ILE A 13 -19.64 12.07 13.23
C ILE A 13 -20.83 11.14 13.48
N LEU A 14 -21.14 10.84 14.74
CA LEU A 14 -22.29 10.02 15.11
C LEU A 14 -23.63 10.70 14.76
N ILE A 15 -23.71 12.02 14.88
CA ILE A 15 -24.88 12.82 14.48
C ILE A 15 -25.05 12.84 12.95
N LEU A 16 -23.95 12.91 12.19
CA LEU A 16 -24.00 12.83 10.72
C LEU A 16 -24.46 11.46 10.22
N ARG A 17 -24.15 10.37 10.96
CA ARG A 17 -24.60 9.00 10.69
C ARG A 17 -26.14 8.84 10.71
N GLN A 18 -26.85 9.53 11.61
CA GLN A 18 -28.31 9.45 11.71
C GLN A 18 -29.04 10.25 10.62
N ARG A 19 -28.38 11.23 10.00
CA ARG A 19 -28.97 12.14 9.02
C ARG A 19 -28.80 11.70 7.56
N LEU A 20 -27.78 10.89 7.26
CA LEU A 20 -27.48 10.42 5.91
C LEU A 20 -27.98 8.98 5.73
N GLY A 21 -29.25 8.84 5.37
CA GLY A 21 -29.93 7.56 5.09
C GLY A 21 -29.49 6.89 3.78
N GLY A 22 -28.20 6.58 3.65
CA GLY A 22 -27.66 5.78 2.56
C GLY A 22 -26.42 5.04 3.03
N ALA A 23 -26.45 3.69 2.99
CA ALA A 23 -25.41 2.81 3.55
C ALA A 23 -23.98 3.20 3.11
N HIS A 24 -23.80 3.62 1.85
CA HIS A 24 -22.48 4.01 1.32
C HIS A 24 -21.93 5.32 1.89
N GLY A 25 -22.79 6.27 2.24
CA GLY A 25 -22.38 7.55 2.79
C GLY A 25 -21.85 7.39 4.22
N ALA A 26 -22.60 6.68 5.06
CA ALA A 26 -22.22 6.39 6.43
C ALA A 26 -20.88 5.63 6.51
N ASP A 27 -20.66 4.66 5.63
CA ASP A 27 -19.42 3.87 5.58
C ASP A 27 -18.21 4.72 5.16
N THR A 28 -18.40 5.67 4.25
CA THR A 28 -17.35 6.61 3.82
C THR A 28 -16.93 7.54 4.95
N PHE A 29 -17.90 8.13 5.67
CA PHE A 29 -17.60 8.98 6.83
C PHE A 29 -16.96 8.19 7.95
N HIS A 30 -17.41 6.95 8.18
CA HIS A 30 -16.79 6.06 9.16
C HIS A 30 -15.35 5.72 8.78
N TYR A 31 -15.10 5.44 7.50
CA TYR A 31 -13.75 5.20 6.98
C TYR A 31 -12.85 6.43 7.19
N LEU A 32 -13.31 7.63 6.81
CA LEU A 32 -12.54 8.87 7.00
C LEU A 32 -12.23 9.14 8.47
N ALA A 33 -13.23 8.97 9.35
CA ALA A 33 -13.06 9.11 10.79
C ALA A 33 -11.97 8.17 11.33
N ASN A 34 -11.99 6.89 10.91
CA ASN A 34 -10.98 5.91 11.29
C ASN A 34 -9.59 6.20 10.71
N LYS A 35 -9.47 7.08 9.71
CA LYS A 35 -8.20 7.49 9.10
C LYS A 35 -7.76 8.89 9.51
N TRP A 36 -8.50 9.59 10.37
CA TRP A 36 -8.27 10.99 10.72
C TRP A 36 -6.83 11.25 11.22
N SER A 37 -6.30 10.43 12.12
CA SER A 37 -4.91 10.53 12.60
C SER A 37 -3.86 10.41 11.49
N ARG A 38 -4.14 9.70 10.39
CA ARG A 38 -3.24 9.64 9.23
C ARG A 38 -3.42 10.82 8.28
N LEU A 39 -4.55 11.52 8.35
CA LEU A 39 -4.77 12.74 7.58
C LEU A 39 -4.02 13.91 8.22
N GLU A 40 -3.99 13.96 9.55
CA GLU A 40 -3.22 14.96 10.31
C GLU A 40 -1.73 14.95 9.96
N SER A 41 -1.13 13.77 9.72
CA SER A 41 0.28 13.67 9.33
C SER A 41 0.62 14.38 8.01
N TYR A 42 -0.34 14.64 7.11
CA TYR A 42 -0.08 15.42 5.89
C TYR A 42 0.09 16.92 6.17
N VAL A 43 -0.45 17.41 7.28
CA VAL A 43 -0.26 18.80 7.71
C VAL A 43 1.10 18.96 8.39
N GLU A 44 1.57 17.91 9.07
CA GLU A 44 2.84 17.90 9.80
C GLU A 44 4.05 17.58 8.90
N ALA A 45 3.86 16.77 7.86
CA ALA A 45 4.92 16.34 6.95
C ALA A 45 4.65 16.80 5.51
N ASP A 46 5.35 17.86 5.10
CA ASP A 46 5.25 18.50 3.79
C ASP A 46 5.71 17.63 2.61
N TYR A 47 6.55 16.62 2.87
CA TYR A 47 7.09 15.71 1.86
C TYR A 47 6.14 14.55 1.52
N LEU A 48 5.02 14.38 2.23
CA LEU A 48 4.07 13.30 1.96
C LEU A 48 3.11 13.67 0.81
N PRO A 49 3.04 12.87 -0.27
CA PRO A 49 2.13 13.14 -1.38
C PRO A 49 0.68 12.84 -0.98
N ILE A 50 -0.22 13.81 -1.15
CA ILE A 50 -1.65 13.67 -0.83
C ILE A 50 -2.36 12.62 -1.70
N ASP A 51 -1.81 12.36 -2.89
CA ASP A 51 -2.34 11.40 -3.85
C ASP A 51 -1.53 10.10 -3.90
N ASN A 52 -2.23 9.01 -4.24
CA ASN A 52 -1.63 7.68 -4.33
C ASN A 52 -1.08 7.37 -5.74
N SER A 53 -0.96 8.35 -6.65
CA SER A 53 -0.65 8.10 -8.06
C SER A 53 0.71 7.41 -8.23
N ALA A 54 1.66 7.70 -7.36
CA ALA A 54 2.96 7.04 -7.36
C ALA A 54 2.84 5.53 -7.08
N ALA A 55 2.10 5.13 -6.05
CA ALA A 55 1.92 3.71 -5.72
C ALA A 55 1.04 3.00 -6.76
N GLU A 56 0.00 3.66 -7.28
CA GLU A 56 -0.83 3.12 -8.36
C GLU A 56 -0.01 2.88 -9.62
N ARG A 57 0.83 3.83 -10.03
CA ARG A 57 1.77 3.63 -11.15
C ARG A 57 2.77 2.50 -10.88
N ALA A 58 3.19 2.31 -9.63
CA ALA A 58 4.10 1.22 -9.26
C ALA A 58 3.43 -0.17 -9.37
N VAL A 59 2.15 -0.29 -9.00
CA VAL A 59 1.40 -1.56 -9.02
C VAL A 59 0.77 -1.87 -10.39
N LYS A 60 0.49 -0.85 -11.21
CA LYS A 60 -0.18 -1.01 -12.52
C LYS A 60 0.48 -2.02 -13.46
N PRO A 61 1.82 -2.07 -13.64
CA PRO A 61 2.45 -3.09 -14.48
C PRO A 61 2.23 -4.51 -13.99
N PHE A 62 2.14 -4.71 -12.66
CA PHE A 62 1.87 -6.01 -12.06
C PHE A 62 0.41 -6.43 -12.24
N VAL A 63 -0.54 -5.49 -12.08
CA VAL A 63 -1.97 -5.75 -12.35
C VAL A 63 -2.21 -6.08 -13.82
N ILE A 64 -1.55 -5.38 -14.74
CA ILE A 64 -1.61 -5.67 -16.18
C ILE A 64 -0.95 -7.03 -16.48
N GLY A 65 0.22 -7.30 -15.89
CA GLY A 65 0.95 -8.55 -16.06
C GLY A 65 0.16 -9.79 -15.60
N ARG A 66 -0.63 -9.68 -14.52
CA ARG A 66 -1.51 -10.79 -14.05
C ARG A 66 -2.47 -11.30 -15.12
N LYS A 67 -3.00 -10.43 -15.99
CA LYS A 67 -3.87 -10.87 -17.10
C LYS A 67 -3.10 -11.64 -18.18
N ALA A 68 -1.81 -11.39 -18.33
CA ALA A 68 -0.92 -12.11 -19.25
C ALA A 68 -0.37 -13.41 -18.63
N TRP A 69 -0.32 -13.50 -17.30
CA TRP A 69 0.17 -14.66 -16.56
C TRP A 69 -0.93 -15.67 -16.24
N LEU A 70 -1.63 -16.14 -17.28
CA LEU A 70 -2.76 -17.08 -17.18
C LEU A 70 -2.46 -18.38 -16.42
N PHE A 71 -1.18 -18.74 -16.22
CA PHE A 71 -0.75 -19.96 -15.55
C PHE A 71 -0.11 -19.74 -14.17
N SER A 72 -0.15 -18.52 -13.63
CA SER A 72 0.37 -18.21 -12.29
C SER A 72 -0.69 -18.36 -11.18
N ASP A 73 -1.41 -19.48 -11.19
CA ASP A 73 -2.50 -19.76 -10.23
C ASP A 73 -2.01 -20.34 -8.89
N ALA A 74 -0.72 -20.72 -8.83
CA ALA A 74 -0.11 -21.22 -7.59
C ALA A 74 0.36 -20.07 -6.69
N VAL A 75 -0.02 -20.09 -5.40
CA VAL A 75 0.41 -19.12 -4.36
C VAL A 75 1.93 -18.99 -4.31
N ASN A 76 2.65 -20.10 -4.49
CA ASN A 76 4.12 -20.12 -4.53
C ASN A 76 4.67 -19.35 -5.74
N GLY A 77 4.04 -19.48 -6.91
CA GLY A 77 4.42 -18.77 -8.13
C GLY A 77 4.16 -17.26 -8.02
N VAL A 78 3.03 -16.87 -7.41
CA VAL A 78 2.73 -15.46 -7.11
C VAL A 78 3.75 -14.88 -6.14
N THR A 79 4.10 -15.62 -5.09
CA THR A 79 5.07 -15.19 -4.07
C THR A 79 6.46 -15.02 -4.66
N ALA A 80 6.93 -15.97 -5.47
CA ALA A 80 8.22 -15.88 -6.16
C ALA A 80 8.26 -14.68 -7.13
N SER A 81 7.21 -14.50 -7.93
CA SER A 81 7.08 -13.39 -8.88
C SER A 81 7.07 -12.03 -8.18
N ALA A 82 6.38 -11.94 -7.03
CA ALA A 82 6.36 -10.71 -6.22
C ALA A 82 7.75 -10.36 -5.67
N LYS A 83 8.53 -11.34 -5.20
CA LYS A 83 9.90 -11.14 -4.73
C LYS A 83 10.81 -10.61 -5.85
N ILE A 84 10.76 -11.22 -7.03
CA ILE A 84 11.56 -10.79 -8.21
C ILE A 84 11.15 -9.37 -8.64
N TYR A 85 9.85 -9.09 -8.72
CA TYR A 85 9.37 -7.76 -9.10
C TYR A 85 9.80 -6.68 -8.08
N SER A 86 9.75 -6.99 -6.79
CA SER A 86 10.23 -6.12 -5.72
C SER A 86 11.71 -5.77 -5.88
N LEU A 87 12.55 -6.77 -6.16
CA LEU A 87 13.98 -6.58 -6.39
C LEU A 87 14.25 -5.67 -7.61
N VAL A 88 13.60 -5.96 -8.73
CA VAL A 88 13.73 -5.16 -9.96
C VAL A 88 13.27 -3.72 -9.74
N LYS A 89 12.17 -3.53 -9.03
CA LYS A 89 11.66 -2.19 -8.70
C LYS A 89 12.60 -1.41 -7.79
N THR A 90 13.14 -2.06 -6.76
CA THR A 90 14.13 -1.45 -5.86
C THR A 90 15.37 -1.00 -6.63
N THR A 91 15.86 -1.86 -7.53
CA THR A 91 17.00 -1.56 -8.41
C THR A 91 16.75 -0.34 -9.29
N LYS A 92 15.56 -0.27 -9.90
CA LYS A 92 15.13 0.89 -10.72
C LYS A 92 15.03 2.18 -9.92
N VAL A 93 14.47 2.12 -8.71
CA VAL A 93 14.35 3.29 -7.82
C VAL A 93 15.73 3.82 -7.41
N ASN A 94 16.70 2.92 -7.25
CA ASN A 94 18.09 3.27 -6.95
C ASN A 94 18.90 3.72 -8.18
N GLY A 95 18.28 3.88 -9.35
CA GLY A 95 18.95 4.29 -10.59
C GLY A 95 19.91 3.26 -11.17
N GLN A 96 19.87 2.02 -10.67
CA GLN A 96 20.72 0.94 -11.11
C GLN A 96 20.06 0.17 -12.27
N GLU A 97 20.88 -0.47 -13.10
CA GLU A 97 20.39 -1.26 -14.21
C GLU A 97 19.60 -2.49 -13.68
N PRO A 98 18.36 -2.74 -14.15
CA PRO A 98 17.47 -3.75 -13.59
C PRO A 98 18.00 -5.19 -13.53
N TYR A 99 18.86 -5.58 -14.47
CA TYR A 99 19.45 -6.91 -14.56
C TYR A 99 20.63 -7.10 -13.59
N THR A 100 21.23 -6.02 -13.12
CA THR A 100 22.41 -6.03 -12.26
C THR A 100 22.18 -6.77 -10.94
N GLN A 101 21.08 -6.47 -10.23
CA GLN A 101 20.79 -7.10 -8.94
C GLN A 101 20.39 -8.59 -9.05
N PRO A 102 19.45 -8.99 -9.93
CA PRO A 102 19.17 -10.42 -10.15
C PRO A 102 20.42 -11.21 -10.53
N ARG A 103 21.25 -10.69 -11.44
CA ARG A 103 22.51 -11.31 -11.85
C ARG A 103 23.44 -11.52 -10.66
N HIS A 104 23.63 -10.48 -9.87
CA HIS A 104 24.49 -10.50 -8.70
C HIS A 104 24.07 -11.55 -7.67
N ILE A 105 22.76 -11.71 -7.44
CA ILE A 105 22.23 -12.73 -6.52
C ILE A 105 22.44 -14.12 -7.09
N ILE A 106 22.18 -14.34 -8.38
CA ILE A 106 22.35 -15.64 -9.04
C ILE A 106 23.83 -16.06 -9.06
N GLU A 107 24.75 -15.13 -9.28
CA GLU A 107 26.20 -15.39 -9.25
C GLU A 107 26.69 -15.75 -7.83
N ARG A 108 26.05 -15.22 -6.78
CA ARG A 108 26.44 -15.46 -5.38
C ARG A 108 25.70 -16.60 -4.69
N LEU A 109 24.56 -17.01 -5.23
CA LEU A 109 23.75 -18.13 -4.73
C LEU A 109 24.55 -19.43 -4.52
N PRO A 110 25.44 -19.86 -5.43
CA PRO A 110 26.27 -21.06 -5.23
C PRO A 110 27.23 -20.97 -4.04
N HIS A 111 27.54 -19.74 -3.58
CA HIS A 111 28.42 -19.48 -2.45
C HIS A 111 27.65 -19.26 -1.15
N ALA A 112 26.31 -19.27 -1.18
CA ALA A 112 25.49 -19.12 0.01
C ALA A 112 25.46 -20.41 0.83
N SER A 113 25.86 -20.34 2.09
CA SER A 113 25.92 -21.51 2.99
C SER A 113 24.58 -21.84 3.66
N SER A 114 23.57 -20.96 3.55
CA SER A 114 22.22 -21.16 4.12
C SER A 114 21.17 -20.42 3.30
N VAL A 115 19.94 -20.93 3.33
CA VAL A 115 18.73 -20.30 2.76
C VAL A 115 17.90 -19.66 3.86
#